data_AF-A0A8B6CVB1-F1
#
_entry.id   AF-A0A8B6CVB1-F1
#
_cell.length_a   1.000
_cell.length_b   1.000
_cell.length_c   1.000
_cell.angle_alpha   90.00
_cell.angle_beta   90.00
_cell.angle_gamma   90.00
#
_symmetry.space_group_name_H-M   'P 1'
#
loop_
_entity.id
_entity.type
_entity.pdbx_description
1 polymer ?
#
loop_
_entity_poly.entity_id
_entity_poly.type
_entity_poly.pdbx_seq_one_letter_code
_entity_poly.pdbx_strand_id
1 'polypeptide(L)'
;SLTTLKDFESDKELEFLTSLPNLVHLELGDCTSWTPETYSIISKLTNLQTLRLECGGNSYETGLPDALSNLTKLENLELIEFLIPENLHKTLEKLEKLKSLSVWPDTSNQPAAQVNSYTLSTVSKLKSLQQLEWGILSNNNSSIILDGEDMNKQQTQNNQEWIPFLPASDNGYDALSESLTEYISLVNFKEKLTKLLPSTKLNVFSAQSISREEVDS
;
A
#
# COMPACT_ATOMS: atom_id res chain seq x y z
N SER A 1 1.00 -20.98 -2.50
CA SER A 1 0.44 -20.15 -1.41
C SER A 1 1.57 -19.38 -0.77
N LEU A 2 1.35 -18.11 -0.47
CA LEU A 2 2.25 -17.37 0.40
C LEU A 2 2.23 -17.99 1.79
N THR A 3 3.32 -17.88 2.54
CA THR A 3 3.34 -18.34 3.93
C THR A 3 2.45 -17.43 4.77
N THR A 4 1.30 -17.94 5.20
CA THR A 4 0.40 -17.24 6.12
C THR A 4 0.65 -17.72 7.54
N LEU A 5 0.88 -16.77 8.45
CA LEU A 5 0.97 -17.02 9.90
C LEU A 5 -0.19 -16.26 10.55
N LYS A 6 -1.33 -16.93 10.68
CA LYS A 6 -2.58 -16.38 11.24
C LYS A 6 -3.10 -17.28 12.36
N ASP A 7 -4.14 -16.83 13.07
CA ASP A 7 -4.84 -17.57 14.12
C ASP A 7 -3.94 -18.02 15.29
N PHE A 8 -2.82 -17.32 15.53
CA PHE A 8 -1.98 -17.52 16.70
C PHE A 8 -2.66 -16.97 17.96
N GLU A 9 -2.55 -17.68 19.09
CA GLU A 9 -3.15 -17.29 20.38
C GLU A 9 -2.39 -16.11 21.01
N SER A 10 -1.12 -15.90 20.62
CA SER A 10 -0.32 -14.76 21.05
C SER A 10 0.83 -14.42 20.09
N ASP A 11 1.27 -13.15 20.09
CA ASP A 11 2.42 -12.68 19.30
C ASP A 11 3.72 -13.48 19.57
N LYS A 12 3.82 -14.13 20.74
CA LYS A 12 4.97 -14.96 21.11
C LYS A 12 5.19 -16.13 20.17
N GLU A 13 4.13 -16.60 19.51
CA GLU A 13 4.22 -17.67 18.53
C GLU A 13 5.04 -17.25 17.30
N LEU A 14 5.25 -15.95 17.06
CA LEU A 14 6.12 -15.44 16.00
C LEU A 14 7.56 -15.21 16.46
N GLU A 15 7.88 -15.36 17.76
CA GLU A 15 9.24 -15.12 18.29
C GLU A 15 10.28 -16.04 17.66
N PHE A 16 9.90 -17.21 17.13
CA PHE A 16 10.83 -18.10 16.43
C PHE A 16 11.51 -17.42 15.24
N LEU A 17 10.87 -16.41 14.62
CA LEU A 17 11.49 -15.64 13.54
C LEU A 17 12.81 -14.99 14.00
N THR A 18 12.89 -14.58 15.27
CA THR A 18 14.10 -13.98 15.85
C THR A 18 15.27 -14.97 15.95
N SER A 19 15.00 -16.28 15.88
CA SER A 19 16.02 -17.33 15.82
C SER A 19 16.62 -17.53 14.42
N LEU A 20 16.14 -16.78 13.42
CA LEU A 20 16.60 -16.78 12.04
C LEU A 20 17.39 -15.48 11.71
N PRO A 21 18.51 -15.18 12.41
CA PRO A 21 19.17 -13.87 12.31
C PRO A 21 19.77 -13.61 10.93
N ASN A 22 19.97 -14.65 10.11
CA ASN A 22 20.52 -14.54 8.76
C ASN A 22 19.45 -14.46 7.67
N LEU A 23 18.18 -14.27 8.03
CA LEU A 23 17.10 -14.17 7.06
C LEU A 23 17.28 -12.92 6.19
N VAL A 24 17.26 -13.12 4.87
CA VAL A 24 17.46 -12.05 3.87
C VAL A 24 16.17 -11.74 3.10
N HIS A 25 15.31 -12.73 2.94
CA HIS A 25 14.01 -12.62 2.27
C HIS A 25 12.93 -13.15 3.21
N LEU A 26 11.90 -12.37 3.43
CA LEU A 26 10.72 -12.77 4.20
C LEU A 26 9.47 -12.34 3.44
N GLU A 27 8.57 -13.28 3.27
CA GLU A 27 7.25 -13.02 2.70
C GLU A 27 6.20 -13.64 3.60
N LEU A 28 5.28 -12.82 4.09
CA LEU A 28 4.21 -13.23 5.00
C LEU A 28 2.87 -12.74 4.46
N GLY A 29 1.93 -13.67 4.33
CA GLY A 29 0.55 -13.40 3.97
C GLY A 29 -0.35 -13.30 5.20
N ASP A 30 -1.51 -12.66 5.03
CA ASP A 30 -2.52 -12.43 6.07
C ASP A 30 -1.93 -11.84 7.36
N CYS A 31 -1.60 -10.56 7.30
CA CYS A 31 -1.12 -9.77 8.43
C CYS A 31 -2.25 -9.03 9.16
N THR A 32 -3.51 -9.47 9.02
CA THR A 32 -4.69 -8.72 9.50
C THR A 32 -4.76 -8.63 11.02
N SER A 33 -4.22 -9.64 11.72
CA SER A 33 -4.16 -9.72 13.19
C SER A 33 -2.89 -9.13 13.80
N TRP A 34 -1.99 -8.54 13.01
CA TRP A 34 -0.69 -8.09 13.51
C TRP A 34 -0.81 -6.87 14.42
N THR A 35 -0.13 -6.95 15.56
CA THR A 35 -0.01 -5.91 16.57
C THR A 35 1.35 -5.19 16.48
N PRO A 36 1.54 -4.06 17.19
CA PRO A 36 2.86 -3.45 17.37
C PRO A 36 3.94 -4.42 17.87
N GLU A 37 3.59 -5.39 18.72
CA GLU A 37 4.47 -6.44 19.22
C GLU A 37 4.91 -7.39 18.10
N THR A 38 3.98 -7.80 17.22
CA THR A 38 4.33 -8.58 16.02
C THR A 38 5.30 -7.81 15.12
N TYR A 39 5.07 -6.52 14.86
CA TYR A 39 6.01 -5.68 14.10
C TYR A 39 7.38 -5.57 14.79
N SER A 40 7.42 -5.48 16.13
CA SER A 40 8.66 -5.47 16.91
C SER A 40 9.49 -6.74 16.70
N ILE A 41 8.86 -7.90 16.53
CA ILE A 41 9.54 -9.15 16.16
C ILE A 41 10.20 -9.02 14.78
N ILE A 42 9.46 -8.53 13.77
CA ILE A 42 9.99 -8.31 12.42
C ILE A 42 11.18 -7.34 12.44
N SER A 43 11.13 -6.30 13.29
CA SER A 43 12.19 -5.30 13.42
C SER A 43 13.56 -5.89 13.81
N LYS A 44 13.58 -7.08 14.41
CA LYS A 44 14.81 -7.78 14.83
C LYS A 44 15.52 -8.48 13.67
N LEU A 45 14.86 -8.64 12.51
CA LEU A 45 15.39 -9.30 11.32
C LEU A 45 16.25 -8.35 10.47
N THR A 46 17.27 -7.74 11.08
CA THR A 46 18.05 -6.62 10.51
C THR A 46 18.87 -6.97 9.25
N ASN A 47 18.95 -8.26 8.89
CA ASN A 47 19.59 -8.72 7.66
C ASN A 47 18.67 -8.76 6.43
N LEU A 48 17.37 -8.46 6.60
CA LEU A 48 16.40 -8.45 5.51
C LEU A 48 16.80 -7.45 4.42
N GLN A 49 16.75 -7.94 3.19
CA GLN A 49 16.89 -7.18 1.94
C GLN A 49 15.59 -7.17 1.15
N THR A 50 14.71 -8.15 1.37
CA THR A 50 13.37 -8.20 0.77
C THR A 50 12.34 -8.54 1.83
N LEU A 51 11.29 -7.74 1.89
CA LEU A 51 10.14 -7.95 2.77
C LEU A 51 8.86 -7.80 1.95
N ARG A 52 8.04 -8.84 1.93
CA ARG A 52 6.66 -8.80 1.41
C ARG A 52 5.68 -9.07 2.54
N LEU A 53 4.72 -8.17 2.73
CA LEU A 53 3.62 -8.32 3.67
C LEU A 53 2.31 -8.18 2.91
N GLU A 54 1.36 -9.08 3.16
CA GLU A 54 0.02 -9.00 2.56
C GLU A 54 -1.08 -8.87 3.61
N CYS A 55 -2.18 -8.20 3.24
CA CYS A 55 -3.42 -8.13 4.01
C CYS A 55 -3.19 -7.62 5.43
N GLY A 56 -2.73 -6.38 5.61
CA GLY A 56 -2.44 -5.88 6.95
C GLY A 56 -2.32 -4.37 7.04
N GLY A 57 -1.72 -3.93 8.14
CA GLY A 57 -1.53 -2.52 8.44
C GLY A 57 -2.73 -1.89 9.13
N ASN A 58 -2.49 -0.70 9.67
CA ASN A 58 -3.48 0.11 10.34
C ASN A 58 -3.09 1.58 10.13
N SER A 59 -4.05 2.40 9.69
CA SER A 59 -3.82 3.82 9.40
C SER A 59 -3.40 4.65 10.62
N TYR A 60 -3.65 4.15 11.84
CA TYR A 60 -3.39 4.85 13.10
C TYR A 60 -2.23 4.27 13.92
N GLU A 61 -1.62 3.16 13.49
CA GLU A 61 -0.55 2.49 14.24
C GLU A 61 0.85 2.91 13.81
N THR A 62 1.80 2.86 14.74
CA THR A 62 3.23 3.13 14.48
C THR A 62 4.05 1.86 14.25
N GLY A 63 3.46 0.67 14.41
CA GLY A 63 4.19 -0.60 14.40
C GLY A 63 4.98 -0.86 13.12
N LEU A 64 4.34 -0.73 11.95
CA LEU A 64 5.02 -0.91 10.67
C LEU A 64 6.16 0.12 10.47
N PRO A 65 5.94 1.45 10.60
CA PRO A 65 7.02 2.43 10.56
C PRO A 65 8.17 2.15 11.51
N ASP A 66 7.89 1.73 12.74
CA ASP A 66 8.92 1.43 13.75
C ASP A 66 9.74 0.20 13.34
N ALA A 67 9.09 -0.87 12.86
CA ALA A 67 9.77 -2.07 12.42
C ALA A 67 10.69 -1.81 11.22
N LEU A 68 10.18 -1.14 10.20
CA LEU A 68 10.93 -0.82 8.99
C LEU A 68 12.15 0.06 9.29
N SER A 69 12.10 0.91 10.31
CA SER A 69 13.22 1.79 10.68
C SER A 69 14.50 1.04 11.06
N ASN A 70 14.37 -0.20 11.53
CA ASN A 70 15.50 -1.07 11.89
C ASN A 70 16.03 -1.90 10.71
N LEU A 71 15.26 -2.01 9.61
CA LEU A 71 15.62 -2.84 8.45
C LEU A 71 16.47 -2.06 7.44
N THR A 72 17.59 -1.52 7.89
CA THR A 72 18.46 -0.63 7.09
C THR A 72 19.13 -1.29 5.88
N LYS A 73 19.03 -2.63 5.76
CA LYS A 73 19.50 -3.40 4.60
C LYS A 73 18.43 -3.63 3.54
N LEU A 74 17.18 -3.20 3.79
CA LEU A 74 16.05 -3.47 2.91
C LEU A 74 16.25 -2.79 1.56
N GLU A 75 16.14 -3.57 0.49
CA GLU A 75 16.25 -3.12 -0.90
C GLU A 75 14.90 -3.15 -1.63
N ASN A 76 14.06 -4.13 -1.27
CA ASN A 76 12.74 -4.34 -1.85
C ASN A 76 11.69 -4.44 -0.74
N LEU A 77 10.65 -3.63 -0.83
CA LEU A 77 9.50 -3.67 0.06
C LEU A 77 8.22 -3.86 -0.78
N GLU A 78 7.39 -4.82 -0.37
CA GLU A 78 6.11 -5.09 -0.99
C GLU A 78 5.03 -5.08 0.08
N LEU A 79 4.07 -4.16 -0.06
CA LEU A 79 2.93 -4.00 0.85
C LEU A 79 1.65 -4.21 0.02
N ILE A 80 1.10 -5.42 0.10
CA ILE A 80 -0.01 -5.85 -0.76
C ILE A 80 -1.28 -5.92 0.06
N GLU A 81 -2.39 -5.37 -0.44
CA GLU A 81 -3.61 -5.23 0.38
C GLU A 81 -3.27 -4.66 1.77
N PHE A 82 -2.55 -3.55 1.79
CA PHE A 82 -2.06 -2.96 3.03
C PHE A 82 -2.62 -1.56 3.28
N LEU A 83 -3.04 -1.28 4.52
CA LEU A 83 -3.35 0.07 4.95
C LEU A 83 -2.05 0.83 5.20
N ILE A 84 -1.80 1.85 4.37
CA ILE A 84 -0.56 2.64 4.42
C ILE A 84 -0.70 3.80 5.42
N PRO A 85 0.14 3.85 6.48
CA PRO A 85 0.13 4.98 7.42
C PRO A 85 0.56 6.30 6.74
N GLU A 86 -0.08 7.40 7.10
CA GLU A 86 0.17 8.73 6.52
C GLU A 86 1.65 9.16 6.61
N ASN A 87 2.31 8.80 7.72
CA ASN A 87 3.67 9.19 8.05
C ASN A 87 4.74 8.16 7.62
N LEU A 88 4.37 7.08 6.91
CA LEU A 88 5.30 6.01 6.54
C LEU A 88 6.53 6.51 5.76
N HIS A 89 6.36 7.55 4.92
CA HIS A 89 7.47 8.20 4.22
C HIS A 89 8.65 8.57 5.12
N LYS A 90 8.39 9.05 6.35
CA LYS A 90 9.46 9.50 7.27
C LYS A 90 10.43 8.38 7.63
N THR A 91 9.96 7.14 7.59
CA THR A 91 10.79 5.95 7.76
C THR A 91 11.43 5.55 6.45
N LEU A 92 10.64 5.41 5.38
CA LEU A 92 11.14 4.92 4.09
C LEU A 92 12.22 5.83 3.47
N GLU A 93 12.13 7.15 3.65
CA GLU A 93 13.15 8.12 3.21
C GLU A 93 14.53 7.89 3.86
N LYS A 94 14.57 7.24 5.04
CA LYS A 94 15.82 6.93 5.76
C LYS A 94 16.40 5.57 5.37
N LEU A 95 15.67 4.75 4.62
CA LEU A 95 16.15 3.46 4.13
C LEU A 95 16.97 3.68 2.86
N GLU A 96 18.24 4.07 3.02
CA GLU A 96 19.15 4.46 1.92
C GLU A 96 19.35 3.38 0.85
N LYS A 97 19.08 2.11 1.19
CA LYS A 97 19.20 0.97 0.28
C LYS A 97 17.91 0.59 -0.43
N LEU A 98 16.78 1.20 -0.08
CA LEU A 98 15.48 0.89 -0.67
C LEU A 98 15.47 1.35 -2.14
N LYS A 99 15.35 0.38 -3.05
CA LYS A 99 15.36 0.60 -4.50
C LYS A 99 13.99 0.37 -5.11
N SER A 100 13.24 -0.61 -4.59
CA SER A 100 11.95 -1.03 -5.11
C SER A 100 10.87 -0.97 -4.04
N LEU A 101 9.73 -0.40 -4.39
CA LEU A 101 8.51 -0.43 -3.59
C LEU A 101 7.36 -0.94 -4.47
N SER A 102 6.70 -2.02 -4.07
CA SER A 102 5.37 -2.37 -4.57
C SER A 102 4.33 -2.06 -3.51
N VAL A 103 3.29 -1.32 -3.88
CA VAL A 103 2.20 -0.97 -2.98
C VAL A 103 0.86 -1.23 -3.63
N TRP A 104 0.02 -1.99 -2.93
CA TRP A 104 -1.37 -2.24 -3.29
C TRP A 104 -2.22 -1.84 -2.10
N PRO A 105 -2.73 -0.60 -2.08
CA PRO A 105 -3.43 -0.10 -0.90
C PRO A 105 -4.72 -0.88 -0.67
N ASP A 106 -4.98 -1.29 0.58
CA ASP A 106 -6.26 -1.87 0.96
C ASP A 106 -7.31 -0.78 1.16
N THR A 107 -8.30 -0.72 0.26
CA THR A 107 -9.42 0.22 0.34
C THR A 107 -10.73 -0.46 0.74
N SER A 108 -10.69 -1.69 1.25
CA SER A 108 -11.89 -2.47 1.57
C SER A 108 -12.58 -1.99 2.85
N ASN A 109 -11.80 -1.54 3.85
CA ASN A 109 -12.29 -1.21 5.19
C ASN A 109 -12.11 0.27 5.58
N GLN A 110 -11.59 1.11 4.68
CA GLN A 110 -11.35 2.54 4.89
C GLN A 110 -11.70 3.31 3.61
N PRO A 111 -12.04 4.62 3.68
CA PRO A 111 -12.35 5.41 2.50
C PRO A 111 -11.20 5.38 1.48
N ALA A 112 -11.46 4.86 0.28
CA ALA A 112 -10.46 4.70 -0.77
C ALA A 112 -9.70 6.02 -1.08
N ALA A 113 -10.42 7.14 -1.10
CA ALA A 113 -9.85 8.48 -1.30
C ALA A 113 -8.74 8.80 -0.28
N GLN A 114 -8.95 8.48 0.98
CA GLN A 114 -8.01 8.72 2.07
C GLN A 114 -6.79 7.81 1.94
N VAL A 115 -7.02 6.50 1.78
CA VAL A 115 -5.95 5.50 1.66
C VAL A 115 -5.05 5.79 0.46
N ASN A 116 -5.65 6.08 -0.70
CA ASN A 116 -4.92 6.44 -1.91
C ASN A 116 -4.13 7.74 -1.73
N SER A 117 -4.70 8.76 -1.07
CA SER A 117 -3.99 10.01 -0.81
C SER A 117 -2.82 9.85 0.15
N TYR A 118 -2.93 9.04 1.20
CA TYR A 118 -1.82 8.73 2.10
C TYR A 118 -0.72 7.93 1.41
N THR A 119 -1.12 6.96 0.59
CA THR A 119 -0.17 6.20 -0.24
C THR A 119 0.56 7.14 -1.21
N LEU A 120 -0.16 8.03 -1.89
CA LEU A 120 0.42 8.99 -2.83
C LEU A 120 1.37 9.97 -2.12
N SER A 121 0.96 10.50 -0.98
CA SER A 121 1.81 11.33 -0.11
C SER A 121 3.09 10.59 0.26
N THR A 122 2.99 9.29 0.58
CA THR A 122 4.13 8.46 0.93
C THR A 122 5.09 8.28 -0.24
N VAL A 123 4.62 7.73 -1.36
CA VAL A 123 5.49 7.41 -2.50
C VAL A 123 6.08 8.66 -3.15
N SER A 124 5.34 9.77 -3.16
CA SER A 124 5.78 11.02 -3.79
C SER A 124 7.03 11.62 -3.13
N LYS A 125 7.35 11.25 -1.89
CA LYS A 125 8.53 11.72 -1.15
C LYS A 125 9.77 10.87 -1.38
N LEU A 126 9.63 9.66 -1.93
CA LEU A 126 10.73 8.71 -2.13
C LEU A 126 11.51 9.01 -3.42
N LYS A 127 12.21 10.15 -3.45
CA LYS A 127 12.88 10.66 -4.66
C LYS A 127 14.04 9.79 -5.17
N SER A 128 14.63 8.96 -4.31
CA SER A 128 15.72 8.03 -4.65
C SER A 128 15.23 6.67 -5.17
N LEU A 129 13.92 6.41 -5.13
CA LEU A 129 13.35 5.12 -5.48
C LEU A 129 13.56 4.83 -6.97
N GLN A 130 14.05 3.62 -7.28
CA GLN A 130 14.37 3.23 -8.66
C GLN A 130 13.16 2.63 -9.37
N GLN A 131 12.33 1.89 -8.62
CA GLN A 131 11.14 1.22 -9.14
C GLN A 131 9.97 1.42 -8.17
N LEU A 132 8.83 1.85 -8.73
CA LEU A 132 7.57 1.90 -8.01
C LEU A 132 6.55 1.07 -8.79
N GLU A 133 5.97 0.11 -8.10
CA GLU A 133 4.76 -0.55 -8.52
C GLU A 133 3.58 -0.07 -7.67
N TRP A 134 2.49 0.32 -8.33
CA TRP A 134 1.24 0.68 -7.67
C TRP A 134 0.12 -0.19 -8.25
N GLY A 135 -0.43 -1.07 -7.43
CA GLY A 135 -1.59 -1.86 -7.78
C GLY A 135 -2.91 -1.19 -7.40
N ILE A 136 -3.91 -1.35 -8.27
CA ILE A 136 -5.28 -0.89 -8.05
C ILE A 136 -6.17 -2.11 -7.94
N LEU A 137 -6.72 -2.34 -6.76
CA LEU A 137 -7.67 -3.42 -6.53
C LEU A 137 -9.05 -2.96 -6.98
N SER A 138 -9.54 -3.57 -8.05
CA SER A 138 -10.89 -3.35 -8.52
C SER A 138 -11.82 -4.30 -7.78
N ASN A 139 -12.76 -3.74 -7.02
CA ASN A 139 -13.84 -4.51 -6.42
C ASN A 139 -14.97 -4.55 -7.45
N ASN A 140 -15.56 -5.71 -7.72
CA ASN A 140 -16.61 -5.86 -8.77
C ASN A 140 -17.87 -4.98 -8.55
N ASN A 141 -17.93 -4.24 -7.44
CA ASN A 141 -19.02 -3.33 -7.07
C ASN A 141 -18.67 -1.83 -7.23
N SER A 142 -17.43 -1.47 -7.61
CA SER A 142 -16.97 -0.07 -7.66
C SER A 142 -16.93 0.53 -9.06
N SER A 143 -17.65 -0.03 -10.04
CA SER A 143 -17.92 0.68 -11.29
C SER A 143 -18.81 1.88 -11.00
N ILE A 144 -18.19 2.99 -10.58
CA ILE A 144 -18.84 4.29 -10.51
C ILE A 144 -19.07 4.71 -11.96
N ILE A 145 -20.26 4.41 -12.47
CA ILE A 145 -20.81 5.10 -13.62
C ILE A 145 -21.07 6.51 -13.11
N LEU A 146 -20.20 7.47 -13.44
CA LEU A 146 -20.51 8.87 -13.24
C LEU A 146 -21.64 9.20 -14.21
N ASP A 147 -22.86 9.36 -13.70
CA ASP A 147 -24.02 9.81 -14.46
C ASP A 147 -23.79 11.26 -14.92
N GLY A 148 -23.08 11.39 -16.05
CA GLY A 148 -23.02 12.62 -16.82
C GLY A 148 -24.15 12.60 -17.83
N GLU A 149 -25.22 13.35 -17.57
CA GLU A 149 -26.12 13.88 -18.60
C GLU A 149 -25.30 14.77 -19.55
N ASP A 150 -24.51 14.18 -20.47
CA ASP A 150 -23.99 14.77 -21.72
C ASP A 150 -22.81 13.98 -22.34
N MET A 151 -22.89 12.65 -22.38
CA MET A 151 -21.96 11.88 -23.22
C MET A 151 -22.72 10.98 -24.19
N ASN A 152 -22.62 11.34 -25.48
CA ASN A 152 -23.09 10.58 -26.62
C ASN A 152 -22.81 9.07 -26.44
N LYS A 153 -23.83 8.26 -26.72
CA LYS A 153 -23.87 6.79 -26.67
C LYS A 153 -22.95 6.10 -27.70
N GLN A 154 -21.65 6.41 -27.70
CA GLN A 154 -20.62 5.75 -28.52
C GLN A 154 -19.31 5.44 -27.76
N GLN A 155 -19.23 5.60 -26.44
CA GLN A 155 -18.03 5.27 -25.65
C GLN A 155 -18.18 4.04 -24.75
N THR A 156 -18.82 2.98 -25.23
CA THR A 156 -18.75 1.64 -24.61
C THR A 156 -17.44 0.88 -24.95
N GLN A 157 -16.32 1.60 -25.16
CA GLN A 157 -15.01 1.00 -25.47
C GLN A 157 -13.82 1.54 -24.67
N ASN A 158 -13.98 2.55 -23.82
CA ASN A 158 -12.90 3.01 -22.94
C ASN A 158 -13.21 2.63 -21.50
N ASN A 159 -12.68 1.48 -21.07
CA ASN A 159 -12.69 0.99 -19.69
C ASN A 159 -11.78 1.86 -18.81
N GLN A 160 -12.12 3.15 -18.66
CA GLN A 160 -11.30 4.12 -17.95
C GLN A 160 -11.51 3.95 -16.44
N GLU A 161 -10.53 3.35 -15.76
CA GLU A 161 -10.51 3.24 -14.32
C GLU A 161 -10.26 4.60 -13.66
N TRP A 162 -11.07 4.91 -12.64
CA TRP A 162 -11.02 6.14 -11.87
C TRP A 162 -10.58 5.83 -10.45
N ILE A 163 -9.60 6.58 -9.96
CA ILE A 163 -9.00 6.39 -8.65
C ILE A 163 -9.41 7.58 -7.77
N PRO A 164 -10.12 7.37 -6.66
CA PRO A 164 -10.50 8.44 -5.76
C PRO A 164 -9.30 8.89 -4.93
N PHE A 165 -9.21 10.20 -4.68
CA PHE A 165 -8.24 10.86 -3.82
C PHE A 165 -8.94 11.96 -3.00
N LEU A 166 -8.39 12.25 -1.82
CA LEU A 166 -8.67 13.50 -1.12
C LEU A 166 -8.21 14.70 -1.98
N PRO A 167 -8.92 15.84 -1.91
CA PRO A 167 -8.58 17.02 -2.67
C PRO A 167 -7.27 17.61 -2.13
N ALA A 168 -6.49 18.26 -2.99
CA ALA A 168 -5.28 18.95 -2.56
C ALA A 168 -5.65 20.11 -1.61
N SER A 169 -5.26 20.03 -0.33
CA SER A 169 -5.35 21.14 0.61
C SER A 169 -3.95 21.70 0.88
N ASP A 170 -3.78 23.02 0.73
CA ASP A 170 -2.51 23.72 1.02
C ASP A 170 -2.19 23.78 2.53
N ASN A 171 -3.15 23.44 3.39
CA ASN A 171 -2.99 23.28 4.83
C ASN A 171 -3.43 21.87 5.20
N GLY A 172 -2.66 21.19 6.06
CA GLY A 172 -2.83 19.77 6.40
C GLY A 172 -4.27 19.32 6.59
N TYR A 173 -4.53 18.06 6.22
CA TYR A 173 -5.85 17.43 6.11
C TYR A 173 -6.80 17.81 7.25
N ASP A 174 -7.64 18.82 7.02
CA ASP A 174 -8.68 19.20 7.97
C ASP A 174 -9.86 18.24 7.75
N ALA A 175 -10.08 17.37 8.72
CA ALA A 175 -10.91 16.18 8.62
C ALA A 175 -12.44 16.46 8.59
N LEU A 176 -12.88 17.61 8.06
CA LEU A 176 -14.27 18.06 8.13
C LEU A 176 -14.91 18.44 6.78
N SER A 177 -14.22 18.22 5.65
CA SER A 177 -14.82 18.37 4.31
C SER A 177 -15.20 17.01 3.75
N GLU A 178 -16.27 16.40 4.29
CA GLU A 178 -16.81 15.10 3.85
C GLU A 178 -17.29 15.05 2.38
N SER A 179 -17.17 16.12 1.59
CA SER A 179 -17.89 16.26 0.31
C SER A 179 -17.05 16.40 -0.96
N LEU A 180 -15.72 16.38 -0.91
CA LEU A 180 -14.91 16.59 -2.14
C LEU A 180 -13.92 15.45 -2.35
N THR A 181 -14.40 14.30 -2.86
CA THR A 181 -13.50 13.29 -3.44
C THR A 181 -13.13 13.70 -4.88
N GLU A 182 -11.84 13.75 -5.18
CA GLU A 182 -11.33 13.94 -6.54
C GLU A 182 -11.12 12.58 -7.21
N TYR A 183 -11.68 12.39 -8.39
CA TYR A 183 -11.47 11.18 -9.18
C TYR A 183 -10.44 11.44 -10.29
N ILE A 184 -9.33 10.71 -10.26
CA ILE A 184 -8.26 10.83 -11.24
C ILE A 184 -8.27 9.58 -12.12
N SER A 185 -8.30 9.75 -13.44
CA SER A 185 -8.19 8.61 -14.36
C SER A 185 -6.83 7.92 -14.23
N LEU A 186 -6.76 6.62 -14.54
CA LEU A 186 -5.49 5.89 -14.53
C LEU A 186 -4.38 6.56 -15.37
N VAL A 187 -4.76 7.15 -16.51
CA VAL A 187 -3.83 7.90 -17.38
C VAL A 187 -3.29 9.13 -16.67
N ASN A 188 -4.18 9.98 -16.15
CA ASN A 188 -3.78 11.20 -15.44
C ASN A 188 -3.00 10.89 -14.16
N PHE A 189 -3.31 9.78 -13.50
CA PHE A 189 -2.60 9.32 -12.32
C PHE A 189 -1.17 8.89 -12.65
N LYS A 190 -0.97 8.11 -13.71
CA LYS A 190 0.37 7.76 -14.22
C LYS A 190 1.17 9.01 -14.58
N GLU A 191 0.56 9.99 -15.23
CA GLU A 191 1.20 11.28 -15.53
C GLU A 191 1.58 12.05 -14.26
N LYS A 192 0.69 12.08 -13.26
CA LYS A 192 0.95 12.71 -11.96
C LYS A 192 2.15 12.06 -11.26
N LEU A 193 2.19 10.73 -11.20
CA LEU A 193 3.33 9.99 -10.63
C LEU A 193 4.63 10.26 -11.40
N THR A 194 4.58 10.30 -12.74
CA THR A 194 5.76 10.60 -13.58
C THR A 194 6.33 11.97 -13.28
N LYS A 195 5.48 12.98 -13.05
CA LYS A 195 5.93 14.32 -12.65
C LYS A 195 6.54 14.34 -11.24
N LEU A 196 5.97 13.57 -10.32
CA LEU A 196 6.43 13.50 -8.93
C LEU A 196 7.74 12.70 -8.77
N LEU A 197 7.93 11.68 -9.59
CA LEU A 197 9.03 10.71 -9.54
C LEU A 197 9.68 10.52 -10.93
N PRO A 198 10.31 11.56 -11.49
CA PRO A 198 10.76 11.56 -12.88
C PRO A 198 11.90 10.59 -13.18
N SER A 199 12.64 10.14 -12.15
CA SER A 199 13.75 9.19 -12.26
C SER A 199 13.36 7.75 -11.88
N THR A 200 12.10 7.51 -11.53
CA THR A 200 11.62 6.20 -11.06
C THR A 200 10.93 5.46 -12.20
N LYS A 201 11.23 4.17 -12.36
CA LYS A 201 10.46 3.30 -13.26
C LYS A 201 9.10 3.03 -12.63
N LEU A 202 8.03 3.45 -13.30
CA LEU A 202 6.66 3.34 -12.80
C LEU A 202 5.90 2.21 -13.48
N ASN A 203 5.34 1.32 -12.69
CA ASN A 203 4.35 0.34 -13.12
C ASN A 203 3.04 0.60 -12.35
N VAL A 204 1.96 0.93 -13.04
CA VAL A 204 0.63 1.05 -12.42
C VAL A 204 -0.34 0.20 -13.20
N PHE A 205 -1.01 -0.72 -12.50
CA PHE A 205 -1.93 -1.67 -13.10
C PHE A 205 -3.06 -2.00 -12.13
N SER A 206 -4.14 -2.50 -12.70
CA SER A 206 -5.28 -3.00 -11.95
C SER A 206 -5.30 -4.52 -11.96
N ALA A 207 -5.80 -5.08 -10.86
CA ALA A 207 -6.22 -6.47 -10.80
C ALA A 207 -7.54 -6.57 -10.05
N GLN A 208 -8.28 -7.63 -10.31
CA GLN A 208 -9.45 -7.96 -9.51
C GLN A 208 -8.99 -8.49 -8.16
N SER A 209 -9.58 -7.97 -7.08
CA SER A 209 -9.42 -8.60 -5.77
C SER A 209 -10.12 -9.96 -5.81
N ILE A 210 -9.41 -11.01 -5.40
CA ILE A 210 -10.01 -12.34 -5.24
C ILE A 210 -10.75 -12.31 -3.91
N SER A 211 -12.07 -12.50 -3.92
CA SER A 211 -12.86 -12.53 -2.69
C SER A 211 -12.35 -13.62 -1.76
N ARG A 212 -12.08 -13.22 -0.50
CA ARG A 212 -11.52 -14.09 0.56
C ARG A 212 -12.39 -15.33 0.88
N GLU A 213 -13.63 -15.38 0.40
CA GLU A 213 -14.55 -16.51 0.62
C GLU A 213 -14.32 -17.71 -0.31
N GLU A 214 -13.55 -17.57 -1.42
CA GLU A 214 -13.39 -18.67 -2.40
C GLU A 214 -12.19 -19.59 -2.12
N VAL A 215 -11.40 -19.35 -1.07
CA VAL A 215 -10.17 -20.13 -0.79
C VAL A 215 -10.37 -21.18 0.32
N ASP A 216 -11.47 -21.11 1.08
CA ASP A 216 -11.78 -22.05 2.17
C ASP A 216 -12.93 -23.04 1.84
N SER A 217 -13.21 -23.29 0.56
CA SER A 217 -14.18 -24.31 0.11
C SER A 217 -13.54 -25.57 -0.47
#